data_AF-A0A959RDZ0-F1
#
_entry.id   AF-A0A959RDZ0-F1
#
_cell.length_a   1.000
_cell.length_b   1.000
_cell.length_c   1.000
_cell.angle_alpha   90.00
_cell.angle_beta   90.00
_cell.angle_gamma   90.00
#
_symmetry.space_group_name_H-M   'P 1'
#
loop_
_entity.id
_entity.type
_entity.pdbx_description
1 polymer ?
#
loop_
_entity_poly.entity_id
_entity_poly.type
_entity_poly.pdbx_seq_one_letter_code
_entity_poly.pdbx_strand_id
1 'polypeptide(L)'
;MERNHYIKDTINIYRFNNMKIWKNKSVIQLLSEESKSDPVEIIKERAKKLVVESIDKGWKGPPYNPLDLARFLKIDISPNDNVIDARTIPIGKNKFLIEYNPFERESRINFSIAHELGHFLFSDCSDEIRNRESKVAYGKGEQWELEFLCNVAASEILLPYGSFIEDANKANLNIHSLIELSNKYKASLEAVMLRFTSVTNKSCGIAFATFRNDSLIVDYSKTSKDFGVNFSKNFVIPFTSEAYSCKYSGRTSSENVRWEILDGRHFRLSYVGLPPLPQQSNQRVGIFFVPLDIESIKESKIKIEFGDAREPLGAGNKIIAQLINTSGGVGFGFGRAMAEAWPETKHSIANWKNDTKNFRLGKTKMFELEKGLFVFQMLAQQGIHAKRGEIPLKYSALRLCLKELAKSALEINASVHMPQIGAGQAGGNWDIIQEMIFSELVLKEIDVTVYILPGKISKPIFKNTLSLFDEESLWQKEN
;
A
#
# COMPACT_ATOMS: atom_id res chain seq x y z
N MET A 1 -6.78 40.34 1.66
CA MET A 1 -7.90 39.60 2.29
C MET A 1 -8.83 39.13 1.18
N GLU A 2 -9.48 37.97 1.35
CA GLU A 2 -10.28 37.22 0.35
C GLU A 2 -9.52 36.37 -0.71
N ARG A 3 -8.86 35.28 -0.28
CA ARG A 3 -8.40 34.19 -1.19
C ARG A 3 -8.52 32.78 -0.57
N ASN A 4 -9.57 32.53 0.21
CA ASN A 4 -9.73 31.29 1.01
C ASN A 4 -10.87 30.35 0.56
N HIS A 5 -11.35 30.43 -0.69
CA HIS A 5 -12.56 29.68 -1.11
C HIS A 5 -12.32 28.55 -2.13
N TYR A 6 -11.11 28.40 -2.68
CA TYR A 6 -10.91 27.72 -3.98
C TYR A 6 -10.61 26.22 -3.95
N ILE A 7 -10.58 25.56 -2.79
CA ILE A 7 -10.29 24.12 -2.70
C ILE A 7 -11.22 23.47 -1.66
N LYS A 8 -12.53 23.51 -1.91
CA LYS A 8 -13.47 22.63 -1.22
C LYS A 8 -13.93 21.46 -2.09
N ASP A 9 -13.79 21.53 -3.43
CA ASP A 9 -14.57 20.67 -4.32
C ASP A 9 -13.83 19.49 -4.99
N THR A 10 -12.50 19.51 -5.17
CA THR A 10 -11.76 18.27 -5.55
C THR A 10 -11.68 17.29 -4.38
N ILE A 11 -11.81 17.82 -3.16
CA ILE A 11 -11.84 17.13 -1.87
C ILE A 11 -13.22 16.45 -1.63
N ASN A 12 -14.23 16.78 -2.43
CA ASN A 12 -15.61 16.38 -2.20
C ASN A 12 -16.02 15.02 -2.82
N ILE A 13 -15.09 14.25 -3.42
CA ILE A 13 -15.36 12.91 -4.04
C ILE A 13 -16.15 11.97 -3.09
N TYR A 14 -16.04 12.17 -1.77
CA TYR A 14 -16.61 11.27 -0.76
C TYR A 14 -17.48 11.93 0.31
N ARG A 15 -17.90 13.19 0.12
CA ARG A 15 -18.74 13.90 1.08
C ARG A 15 -19.87 14.66 0.38
N PHE A 16 -20.96 13.97 0.08
CA PHE A 16 -22.24 14.61 -0.18
C PHE A 16 -23.34 13.87 0.55
N ASN A 17 -23.72 14.39 1.72
CA ASN A 17 -25.02 14.10 2.28
C ASN A 17 -25.55 15.38 2.95
N ASN A 18 -26.83 15.64 2.67
CA ASN A 18 -27.70 16.78 3.07
C ASN A 18 -27.83 17.93 2.06
N MET A 19 -28.93 17.88 1.30
CA MET A 19 -29.63 18.96 0.59
C MET A 19 -28.75 19.94 -0.19
N LYS A 20 -28.09 19.47 -1.26
CA LYS A 20 -27.54 20.35 -2.29
C LYS A 20 -28.52 20.40 -3.45
N ILE A 21 -28.91 21.61 -3.86
CA ILE A 21 -29.66 21.83 -5.11
C ILE A 21 -28.63 21.74 -6.24
N TRP A 22 -28.66 20.65 -7.00
CA TRP A 22 -27.91 20.50 -8.24
C TRP A 22 -28.47 21.46 -9.29
N LYS A 23 -27.60 22.12 -10.04
CA LYS A 23 -28.01 23.17 -10.98
C LYS A 23 -27.53 22.94 -12.41
N ASN A 24 -26.48 22.13 -12.60
CA ASN A 24 -25.94 21.83 -13.91
C ASN A 24 -27.00 21.17 -14.80
N LYS A 25 -27.15 21.67 -16.04
CA LYS A 25 -28.13 21.17 -17.01
C LYS A 25 -28.05 19.64 -17.20
N SER A 26 -26.85 19.09 -17.40
CA SER A 26 -26.64 17.65 -17.59
C SER A 26 -27.02 16.84 -16.35
N VAL A 27 -26.78 17.39 -15.14
CA VAL A 27 -27.13 16.74 -13.87
C VAL A 27 -28.62 16.81 -13.59
N ILE A 28 -29.28 17.93 -13.91
CA ILE A 28 -30.73 18.05 -13.84
C ILE A 28 -31.39 17.06 -14.81
N GLN A 29 -30.86 16.96 -16.03
CA GLN A 29 -31.34 16.00 -17.02
C GLN A 29 -31.16 14.55 -16.54
N LEU A 30 -29.99 14.22 -15.99
CA LEU A 30 -29.72 12.93 -15.36
C LEU A 30 -30.76 12.59 -14.27
N LEU A 31 -31.12 13.56 -13.43
CA LEU A 31 -32.15 13.39 -12.39
C LEU A 31 -33.56 13.24 -12.96
N SER A 32 -33.86 13.86 -14.10
CA SER A 32 -35.18 13.76 -14.74
C SER A 32 -35.42 12.40 -15.42
N GLU A 33 -34.35 11.67 -15.73
CA GLU A 33 -34.41 10.38 -16.43
C GLU A 33 -34.64 9.19 -15.50
N GLU A 34 -34.40 9.34 -14.21
CA GLU A 34 -34.33 8.23 -13.26
C GLU A 34 -35.21 8.50 -12.05
N SER A 35 -35.81 7.46 -11.46
CA SER A 35 -36.70 7.60 -10.30
C SER A 35 -35.96 7.84 -8.96
N LYS A 36 -34.69 8.26 -9.01
CA LYS A 36 -33.81 8.40 -7.84
C LYS A 36 -33.54 9.87 -7.51
N SER A 37 -33.33 10.14 -6.22
CA SER A 37 -33.12 11.50 -5.72
C SER A 37 -31.66 11.95 -5.65
N ASP A 38 -30.69 11.04 -5.84
CA ASP A 38 -29.25 11.35 -5.75
C ASP A 38 -28.52 11.03 -7.06
N PRO A 39 -27.98 12.04 -7.77
CA PRO A 39 -27.26 11.82 -9.02
C PRO A 39 -25.96 11.02 -8.84
N VAL A 40 -25.39 10.97 -7.63
CA VAL A 40 -24.23 10.14 -7.31
C VAL A 40 -24.58 8.66 -7.39
N GLU A 41 -25.74 8.27 -6.86
CA GLU A 41 -26.19 6.87 -6.93
C GLU A 41 -26.60 6.49 -8.34
N ILE A 42 -27.22 7.41 -9.09
CA ILE A 42 -27.54 7.20 -10.51
C ILE A 42 -26.26 6.95 -11.31
N ILE A 43 -25.26 7.83 -11.22
CA ILE A 43 -24.05 7.69 -12.04
C ILE A 43 -23.25 6.44 -11.68
N LYS A 44 -23.21 6.05 -10.39
CA LYS A 44 -22.61 4.78 -9.95
C LYS A 44 -23.31 3.59 -10.58
N GLU A 45 -24.63 3.58 -10.65
CA GLU A 45 -25.37 2.48 -11.27
C GLU A 45 -25.18 2.40 -12.77
N ARG A 46 -25.23 3.54 -13.47
CA ARG A 46 -24.91 3.59 -14.90
C ARG A 46 -23.49 3.07 -15.17
N ALA A 47 -22.51 3.47 -14.34
CA ALA A 47 -21.14 2.99 -14.45
C ALA A 47 -21.02 1.48 -14.13
N LYS A 48 -21.68 0.99 -13.07
CA LYS A 48 -21.71 -0.45 -12.74
C LYS A 48 -22.32 -1.27 -13.87
N LYS A 49 -23.44 -0.82 -14.44
CA LYS A 49 -24.09 -1.47 -15.57
C LYS A 49 -23.16 -1.54 -16.77
N LEU A 50 -22.51 -0.42 -17.12
CA LEU A 50 -21.50 -0.37 -18.18
C LEU A 50 -20.38 -1.39 -17.93
N VAL A 51 -19.85 -1.45 -16.71
CA VAL A 51 -18.78 -2.38 -16.33
C VAL A 51 -19.22 -3.83 -16.52
N VAL A 52 -20.39 -4.21 -15.99
CA VAL A 52 -20.92 -5.58 -16.09
C VAL A 52 -21.14 -5.97 -17.55
N GLU A 53 -21.84 -5.14 -18.33
CA GLU A 53 -22.09 -5.41 -19.76
C GLU A 53 -20.79 -5.52 -20.57
N SER A 54 -19.75 -4.79 -20.18
CA SER A 54 -18.45 -4.83 -20.84
C SER A 54 -17.68 -6.10 -20.46
N ILE A 55 -17.76 -6.54 -19.20
CA ILE A 55 -17.21 -7.83 -18.75
C ILE A 55 -17.87 -9.00 -19.50
N ASP A 56 -19.19 -8.96 -19.68
CA ASP A 56 -19.93 -9.97 -20.46
C ASP A 56 -19.45 -10.03 -21.93
N LYS A 57 -19.02 -8.89 -22.48
CA LYS A 57 -18.42 -8.80 -23.82
C LYS A 57 -16.93 -9.17 -23.87
N GLY A 58 -16.36 -9.60 -22.75
CA GLY A 58 -14.97 -10.05 -22.65
C GLY A 58 -13.96 -8.98 -22.24
N TRP A 59 -14.40 -7.84 -21.70
CA TRP A 59 -13.52 -6.89 -21.04
C TRP A 59 -12.95 -7.50 -19.76
N LYS A 60 -11.63 -7.60 -19.67
CA LYS A 60 -10.92 -8.29 -18.58
C LYS A 60 -10.09 -7.32 -17.76
N GLY A 61 -9.90 -7.68 -16.50
CA GLY A 61 -9.03 -7.01 -15.55
C GLY A 61 -8.86 -7.85 -14.29
N PRO A 62 -8.21 -7.31 -13.26
CA PRO A 62 -7.43 -6.07 -13.27
C PRO A 62 -6.06 -6.21 -13.98
N PRO A 63 -5.50 -5.12 -14.55
CA PRO A 63 -6.09 -3.78 -14.61
C PRO A 63 -7.24 -3.72 -15.62
N TYR A 64 -8.27 -2.94 -15.30
CA TYR A 64 -9.40 -2.67 -16.18
C TYR A 64 -9.02 -1.54 -17.14
N ASN A 65 -8.53 -1.91 -18.32
CA ASN A 65 -8.00 -0.96 -19.28
C ASN A 65 -9.11 -0.14 -19.96
N PRO A 66 -9.18 1.20 -19.77
CA PRO A 66 -10.21 2.03 -20.35
C PRO A 66 -10.08 2.19 -21.87
N LEU A 67 -8.89 1.98 -22.46
CA LEU A 67 -8.72 1.93 -23.91
C LEU A 67 -9.51 0.76 -24.51
N ASP A 68 -9.48 -0.41 -23.86
CA ASP A 68 -10.23 -1.58 -24.30
C ASP A 68 -11.74 -1.36 -24.12
N LEU A 69 -12.15 -0.69 -23.04
CA LEU A 69 -13.55 -0.32 -22.80
C LEU A 69 -14.11 0.59 -23.91
N ALA A 70 -13.37 1.63 -24.29
CA ALA A 70 -13.79 2.51 -25.39
C ALA A 70 -13.91 1.76 -26.73
N ARG A 71 -13.06 0.76 -27.00
CA ARG A 71 -13.23 -0.12 -28.18
C ARG A 71 -14.53 -0.92 -28.14
N PHE A 72 -14.91 -1.48 -26.98
CA PHE A 72 -16.20 -2.18 -26.81
C PHE A 72 -17.40 -1.25 -27.03
N LEU A 73 -17.24 0.03 -26.68
CA LEU A 73 -18.23 1.07 -26.89
C LEU A 73 -18.21 1.67 -28.30
N LYS A 74 -17.30 1.23 -29.18
CA LYS A 74 -17.09 1.77 -30.53
C LYS A 74 -16.82 3.29 -30.52
N ILE A 75 -16.09 3.73 -29.51
CA ILE A 75 -15.59 5.10 -29.37
C ILE A 75 -14.19 5.15 -29.95
N ASP A 76 -13.93 6.09 -30.86
CA ASP A 76 -12.61 6.28 -31.42
C ASP A 76 -11.68 6.90 -30.36
N ILE A 77 -10.41 6.49 -30.34
CA ILE A 77 -9.42 7.03 -29.40
C ILE A 77 -8.15 7.39 -30.15
N SER A 78 -7.60 8.57 -29.86
CA SER A 78 -6.32 9.02 -30.43
C SER A 78 -5.42 9.65 -29.35
N PRO A 79 -4.11 9.39 -29.35
CA PRO A 79 -3.17 10.20 -28.59
C PRO A 79 -3.10 11.62 -29.19
N ASN A 80 -3.06 12.65 -28.33
CA ASN A 80 -2.85 14.04 -28.71
C ASN A 80 -2.12 14.79 -27.58
N ASP A 81 -0.91 15.25 -27.86
CA ASP A 81 -0.03 15.95 -26.91
C ASP A 81 -0.39 17.42 -26.68
N ASN A 82 -1.29 17.98 -27.49
CA ASN A 82 -1.82 19.34 -27.29
C ASN A 82 -2.95 19.39 -26.24
N VAL A 83 -3.48 18.23 -25.84
CA VAL A 83 -4.48 18.13 -24.78
C VAL A 83 -3.75 18.00 -23.44
N ILE A 84 -4.21 18.71 -22.42
CA ILE A 84 -3.58 18.67 -21.09
C ILE A 84 -3.67 17.26 -20.49
N ASP A 85 -4.87 16.67 -20.56
CA ASP A 85 -5.19 15.39 -19.93
C ASP A 85 -5.95 14.48 -20.93
N ALA A 86 -7.21 14.80 -21.21
CA ALA A 86 -8.03 14.17 -22.24
C ALA A 86 -9.19 15.10 -22.65
N ARG A 87 -9.92 14.78 -23.71
CA ARG A 87 -11.18 15.44 -24.08
C ARG A 87 -12.05 14.52 -24.94
N THR A 88 -13.35 14.77 -24.91
CA THR A 88 -14.34 14.05 -25.72
C THR A 88 -14.92 14.95 -26.81
N ILE A 89 -14.78 14.52 -28.06
CA ILE A 89 -15.23 15.25 -29.24
C ILE A 89 -16.36 14.46 -29.93
N PRO A 90 -17.59 14.99 -30.04
CA PRO A 90 -18.60 14.44 -30.94
C PRO A 90 -18.17 14.63 -32.40
N ILE A 91 -17.98 13.52 -33.13
CA ILE A 91 -17.57 13.51 -34.55
C ILE A 91 -18.72 13.09 -35.49
N GLY A 92 -19.93 12.91 -34.95
CA GLY A 92 -21.14 12.59 -35.69
C GLY A 92 -22.26 12.11 -34.77
N LYS A 93 -23.42 11.76 -35.34
CA LYS A 93 -24.55 11.22 -34.55
C LYS A 93 -24.13 9.93 -33.85
N ASN A 94 -24.05 9.97 -32.52
CA ASN A 94 -23.60 8.86 -31.67
C ASN A 94 -22.18 8.34 -32.00
N LYS A 95 -21.31 9.17 -32.57
CA LYS A 95 -19.89 8.86 -32.77
C LYS A 95 -19.03 9.87 -32.05
N PHE A 96 -18.04 9.38 -31.33
CA PHE A 96 -17.20 10.20 -30.46
C PHE A 96 -15.74 9.80 -30.63
N LEU A 97 -14.87 10.79 -30.47
CA LEU A 97 -13.44 10.65 -30.39
C LEU A 97 -12.97 11.09 -29.00
N ILE A 98 -12.23 10.23 -28.31
CA ILE A 98 -11.49 10.59 -27.11
C ILE A 98 -10.05 10.89 -27.51
N GLU A 99 -9.59 12.10 -27.23
CA GLU A 99 -8.18 12.44 -27.32
C GLU A 99 -7.55 12.44 -25.93
N TYR A 100 -6.35 11.88 -25.77
CA TYR A 100 -5.65 11.84 -24.48
C TYR A 100 -4.17 12.19 -24.61
N ASN A 101 -3.60 12.76 -23.55
CA ASN A 101 -2.18 13.07 -23.48
C ASN A 101 -1.35 11.80 -23.24
N PRO A 102 -0.53 11.34 -24.21
CA PRO A 102 0.24 10.09 -24.06
C PRO A 102 1.48 10.23 -23.17
N PHE A 103 1.87 11.45 -22.79
CA PHE A 103 3.06 11.72 -21.96
C PHE A 103 2.77 11.71 -20.46
N GLU A 104 1.51 11.54 -20.07
CA GLU A 104 1.11 11.38 -18.68
C GLU A 104 1.48 10.00 -18.11
N ARG A 105 1.51 9.88 -16.78
CA ARG A 105 1.71 8.58 -16.13
C ARG A 105 0.55 7.64 -16.46
N GLU A 106 0.82 6.33 -16.57
CA GLU A 106 -0.18 5.31 -16.93
C GLU A 106 -1.49 5.41 -16.11
N SER A 107 -1.39 5.58 -14.78
CA SER A 107 -2.58 5.75 -13.93
C SER A 107 -3.36 7.04 -14.19
N ARG A 108 -2.68 8.11 -14.62
CA ARG A 108 -3.31 9.37 -15.03
C ARG A 108 -3.95 9.22 -16.39
N ILE A 109 -3.31 8.58 -17.37
CA ILE A 109 -3.91 8.25 -18.66
C ILE A 109 -5.19 7.43 -18.45
N ASN A 110 -5.11 6.35 -17.66
CA ASN A 110 -6.26 5.51 -17.35
C ASN A 110 -7.41 6.29 -16.73
N PHE A 111 -7.12 7.12 -15.73
CA PHE A 111 -8.14 7.98 -15.10
C PHE A 111 -8.74 8.98 -16.08
N SER A 112 -7.91 9.57 -16.95
CA SER A 112 -8.35 10.56 -17.94
C SER A 112 -9.34 9.94 -18.93
N ILE A 113 -9.00 8.79 -19.50
CA ILE A 113 -9.86 8.10 -20.46
C ILE A 113 -11.13 7.58 -19.76
N ALA A 114 -11.01 7.03 -18.54
CA ALA A 114 -12.19 6.59 -17.78
C ALA A 114 -13.11 7.75 -17.39
N HIS A 115 -12.55 8.94 -17.15
CA HIS A 115 -13.32 10.17 -16.92
C HIS A 115 -14.08 10.58 -18.18
N GLU A 116 -13.42 10.60 -19.34
CA GLU A 116 -14.08 10.86 -20.62
C GLU A 116 -15.20 9.84 -20.87
N LEU A 117 -14.96 8.55 -20.62
CA LEU A 117 -15.99 7.52 -20.67
C LEU A 117 -17.16 7.76 -19.70
N GLY A 118 -16.91 8.43 -18.58
CA GLY A 118 -17.95 8.87 -17.64
C GLY A 118 -18.92 9.88 -18.25
N HIS A 119 -18.47 10.75 -19.16
CA HIS A 119 -19.35 11.69 -19.85
C HIS A 119 -20.43 10.99 -20.69
N PHE A 120 -20.14 9.81 -21.24
CA PHE A 120 -21.08 9.02 -22.04
C PHE A 120 -22.25 8.45 -21.24
N LEU A 121 -22.16 8.46 -19.91
CA LEU A 121 -23.25 8.04 -19.04
C LEU A 121 -24.34 9.10 -18.91
N PHE A 122 -24.13 10.29 -19.48
CA PHE A 122 -25.13 11.34 -19.60
C PHE A 122 -25.72 11.33 -21.02
N SER A 123 -27.05 11.38 -21.11
CA SER A 123 -27.78 11.31 -22.38
C SER A 123 -27.53 12.49 -23.31
N ASP A 124 -27.19 13.66 -22.75
CA ASP A 124 -26.89 14.90 -23.47
C ASP A 124 -25.41 15.00 -23.91
N CYS A 125 -24.64 13.91 -23.80
CA CYS A 125 -23.22 13.91 -24.15
C CYS A 125 -22.95 14.26 -25.63
N SER A 126 -23.92 14.08 -26.53
CA SER A 126 -23.82 14.42 -27.94
C SER A 126 -23.99 15.92 -28.25
N ASP A 127 -24.47 16.70 -27.29
CA ASP A 127 -24.99 18.04 -27.58
C ASP A 127 -23.88 19.09 -27.71
N GLU A 128 -22.73 18.89 -27.04
CA GLU A 128 -21.61 19.83 -27.02
C GLU A 128 -20.26 19.08 -26.90
N ILE A 129 -19.16 19.70 -27.35
CA ILE A 129 -17.80 19.19 -27.12
C ILE A 129 -17.48 19.31 -25.62
N ARG A 130 -17.07 18.20 -24.98
CA ARG A 130 -16.72 18.18 -23.55
C ARG A 130 -15.21 18.15 -23.39
N ASN A 131 -14.65 19.25 -22.89
CA ASN A 131 -13.21 19.38 -22.66
C ASN A 131 -12.89 19.16 -21.19
N ARG A 132 -11.95 18.27 -20.89
CA ARG A 132 -11.27 18.25 -19.59
C ARG A 132 -10.15 19.31 -19.58
N GLU A 133 -10.53 20.58 -19.71
CA GLU A 133 -9.57 21.70 -19.67
C GLU A 133 -9.70 22.54 -18.40
N SER A 134 -8.79 22.19 -17.47
CA SER A 134 -8.02 22.94 -16.46
C SER A 134 -8.24 24.44 -16.12
N LYS A 135 -9.23 25.19 -16.64
CA LYS A 135 -9.39 26.63 -16.34
C LYS A 135 -10.82 27.17 -16.12
N VAL A 136 -11.88 26.37 -16.24
CA VAL A 136 -13.27 26.87 -16.00
C VAL A 136 -13.96 26.26 -14.77
N ALA A 137 -13.33 25.33 -14.06
CA ALA A 137 -13.79 24.90 -12.73
C ALA A 137 -13.36 25.85 -11.59
N TYR A 138 -12.79 27.02 -11.91
CA TYR A 138 -12.45 28.05 -10.95
C TYR A 138 -13.67 28.97 -10.70
N GLY A 139 -14.60 28.49 -9.87
CA GLY A 139 -15.51 29.36 -9.11
C GLY A 139 -16.56 30.18 -9.91
N LYS A 140 -16.79 29.89 -11.19
CA LYS A 140 -17.93 30.45 -11.94
C LYS A 140 -18.69 29.34 -12.66
N GLY A 141 -19.87 29.00 -12.13
CA GLY A 141 -20.87 28.17 -12.80
C GLY A 141 -21.04 26.77 -12.21
N GLU A 142 -21.85 25.97 -12.88
CA GLU A 142 -22.40 24.71 -12.39
C GLU A 142 -21.63 23.50 -12.95
N GLN A 143 -20.60 23.74 -13.77
CA GLN A 143 -19.82 22.69 -14.48
C GLN A 143 -19.10 21.71 -13.52
N TRP A 144 -18.73 22.16 -12.33
CA TRP A 144 -18.06 21.30 -11.34
C TRP A 144 -18.91 20.09 -10.93
N GLU A 145 -20.24 20.18 -11.03
CA GLU A 145 -21.17 19.09 -10.70
C GLU A 145 -21.02 17.92 -11.68
N LEU A 146 -20.95 18.22 -12.98
CA LEU A 146 -20.75 17.24 -14.04
C LEU A 146 -19.37 16.57 -13.91
N GLU A 147 -18.32 17.38 -13.76
CA GLU A 147 -16.94 16.91 -13.57
C GLU A 147 -16.82 15.97 -12.36
N PHE A 148 -17.49 16.32 -11.26
CA PHE A 148 -17.54 15.51 -10.06
C PHE A 148 -18.17 14.14 -10.32
N LEU A 149 -19.33 14.08 -10.98
CA LEU A 149 -20.00 12.81 -11.29
C LEU A 149 -19.18 11.96 -12.30
N CYS A 150 -18.48 12.59 -13.24
CA CYS A 150 -17.57 11.88 -14.15
C CYS A 150 -16.37 11.27 -13.41
N ASN A 151 -15.84 11.95 -12.38
CA ASN A 151 -14.83 11.36 -11.49
C ASN A 151 -15.35 10.16 -10.70
N VAL A 152 -16.61 10.20 -10.27
CA VAL A 152 -17.28 9.05 -9.61
C VAL A 152 -17.40 7.88 -10.58
N ALA A 153 -17.86 8.12 -11.81
CA ALA A 153 -17.95 7.11 -12.85
C ALA A 153 -16.58 6.49 -13.19
N ALA A 154 -15.56 7.32 -13.40
CA ALA A 154 -14.19 6.88 -13.68
C ALA A 154 -13.64 5.97 -12.58
N SER A 155 -13.92 6.31 -11.31
CA SER A 155 -13.52 5.51 -10.16
C SER A 155 -14.22 4.15 -10.11
N GLU A 156 -15.45 4.04 -10.61
CA GLU A 156 -16.17 2.77 -10.72
C GLU A 156 -15.69 1.93 -11.89
N ILE A 157 -15.35 2.56 -13.02
CA ILE A 157 -14.78 1.90 -14.21
C ILE A 157 -13.41 1.29 -13.88
N LEU A 158 -12.52 2.06 -13.24
CA LEU A 158 -11.15 1.61 -12.95
C LEU A 158 -11.06 0.68 -11.74
N LEU A 159 -11.95 0.87 -10.76
CA LEU A 159 -12.00 0.06 -9.54
C LEU A 159 -13.41 -0.52 -9.35
N PRO A 160 -13.83 -1.48 -10.21
CA PRO A 160 -15.17 -2.06 -10.15
C PRO A 160 -15.50 -2.63 -8.78
N TYR A 161 -16.64 -2.24 -8.22
CA TYR A 161 -17.05 -2.72 -6.89
C TYR A 161 -17.00 -4.26 -6.77
N GLY A 162 -17.55 -4.97 -7.76
CA GLY A 162 -17.68 -6.43 -7.73
C GLY A 162 -16.37 -7.19 -7.68
N SER A 163 -15.34 -6.77 -8.43
CA SER A 163 -14.03 -7.44 -8.41
C SER A 163 -13.10 -6.88 -7.35
N PHE A 164 -13.19 -5.57 -7.05
CA PHE A 164 -12.28 -4.92 -6.11
C PHE A 164 -12.54 -5.35 -4.66
N ILE A 165 -13.80 -5.63 -4.30
CA ILE A 165 -14.15 -6.04 -2.92
C ILE A 165 -13.44 -7.33 -2.49
N GLU A 166 -13.27 -8.30 -3.38
CA GLU A 166 -12.59 -9.56 -3.07
C GLU A 166 -11.10 -9.32 -2.77
N ASP A 167 -10.45 -8.53 -3.62
CA ASP A 167 -9.06 -8.14 -3.44
C ASP A 167 -8.84 -7.28 -2.18
N ALA A 168 -9.76 -6.35 -1.90
CA ALA A 168 -9.72 -5.52 -0.71
C ALA A 168 -9.84 -6.34 0.58
N ASN A 169 -10.73 -7.34 0.60
CA ASN A 169 -10.92 -8.19 1.78
C ASN A 169 -9.76 -9.19 1.96
N LYS A 170 -9.11 -9.62 0.87
CA LYS A 170 -7.88 -10.45 0.93
C LYS A 170 -6.65 -9.66 1.38
N ALA A 171 -6.56 -8.39 1.02
CA ALA A 171 -5.42 -7.54 1.35
C ALA A 171 -5.24 -7.33 2.86
N ASN A 172 -3.98 -7.29 3.32
CA ASN A 172 -3.65 -7.00 4.71
C ASN A 172 -3.89 -5.51 5.03
N LEU A 173 -4.15 -5.20 6.30
CA LEU A 173 -4.32 -3.82 6.78
C LEU A 173 -2.96 -3.13 6.94
N ASN A 174 -2.28 -2.89 5.82
CA ASN A 174 -1.04 -2.11 5.77
C ASN A 174 -0.93 -1.33 4.45
N ILE A 175 -0.09 -0.29 4.44
CA ILE A 175 0.09 0.57 3.25
C ILE A 175 0.65 -0.20 2.04
N HIS A 176 1.43 -1.25 2.29
CA HIS A 176 2.01 -2.10 1.23
C HIS A 176 0.92 -2.75 0.38
N SER A 177 -0.09 -3.35 1.03
CA SER A 177 -1.19 -4.00 0.33
C SER A 177 -1.97 -2.99 -0.52
N LEU A 178 -2.10 -1.74 -0.06
CA LEU A 178 -2.75 -0.67 -0.84
C LEU A 178 -1.91 -0.24 -2.05
N ILE A 179 -0.57 -0.21 -1.92
CA ILE A 179 0.34 0.04 -3.05
C ILE A 179 0.29 -1.11 -4.07
N GLU A 180 0.24 -2.36 -3.61
CA GLU A 180 0.06 -3.54 -4.47
C GLU A 180 -1.26 -3.47 -5.24
N LEU A 181 -2.36 -3.09 -4.58
CA LEU A 181 -3.65 -2.86 -5.24
C LEU A 181 -3.58 -1.71 -6.25
N SER A 182 -2.90 -0.61 -5.92
CA SER A 182 -2.67 0.51 -6.86
C SER A 182 -1.92 0.06 -8.12
N ASN A 183 -0.90 -0.78 -7.98
CA ASN A 183 -0.16 -1.35 -9.10
C ASN A 183 -0.99 -2.37 -9.89
N LYS A 184 -1.75 -3.24 -9.21
CA LYS A 184 -2.63 -4.26 -9.82
C LYS A 184 -3.71 -3.64 -10.68
N TYR A 185 -4.36 -2.59 -10.17
CA TYR A 185 -5.46 -1.90 -10.85
C TYR A 185 -5.01 -0.75 -11.76
N LYS A 186 -3.71 -0.41 -11.75
CA LYS A 186 -3.15 0.73 -12.50
C LYS A 186 -3.90 2.04 -12.24
N ALA A 187 -4.29 2.24 -10.98
CA ALA A 187 -5.03 3.41 -10.48
C ALA A 187 -4.18 4.17 -9.46
N SER A 188 -4.53 5.42 -9.16
CA SER A 188 -3.81 6.21 -8.15
C SER A 188 -3.98 5.60 -6.75
N LEU A 189 -2.94 5.71 -5.92
CA LEU A 189 -2.99 5.21 -4.55
C LEU A 189 -4.12 5.88 -3.74
N GLU A 190 -4.34 7.17 -3.96
CA GLU A 190 -5.46 7.92 -3.37
C GLU A 190 -6.83 7.29 -3.73
N ALA A 191 -7.07 6.97 -5.01
CA ALA A 191 -8.31 6.31 -5.45
C ALA A 191 -8.46 4.90 -4.86
N VAL A 192 -7.36 4.13 -4.78
CA VAL A 192 -7.35 2.80 -4.18
C VAL A 192 -7.62 2.83 -2.69
N MET A 193 -6.98 3.73 -1.93
CA MET A 193 -7.23 3.92 -0.50
C MET A 193 -8.71 4.23 -0.24
N LEU A 194 -9.27 5.14 -1.03
CA LEU A 194 -10.66 5.53 -0.96
C LEU A 194 -11.62 4.38 -1.29
N ARG A 195 -11.37 3.64 -2.37
CA ARG A 195 -12.18 2.47 -2.74
C ARG A 195 -12.08 1.38 -1.68
N PHE A 196 -10.87 1.04 -1.24
CA PHE A 196 -10.58 0.06 -0.19
C PHE A 196 -11.42 0.33 1.06
N THR A 197 -11.32 1.54 1.58
CA THR A 197 -12.06 1.96 2.80
C THR A 197 -13.58 1.92 2.60
N SER A 198 -14.06 2.03 1.35
CA SER A 198 -15.49 2.01 1.04
C SER A 198 -16.10 0.60 0.98
N VAL A 199 -15.29 -0.42 0.72
CA VAL A 199 -15.80 -1.78 0.41
C VAL A 199 -15.27 -2.85 1.35
N THR A 200 -14.17 -2.57 2.05
CA THR A 200 -13.58 -3.53 2.99
C THR A 200 -14.51 -3.79 4.17
N ASN A 201 -14.57 -5.05 4.61
CA ASN A 201 -15.22 -5.43 5.87
C ASN A 201 -14.34 -5.21 7.10
N LYS A 202 -13.09 -4.76 6.90
CA LYS A 202 -12.12 -4.55 7.98
C LYS A 202 -12.24 -3.14 8.56
N SER A 203 -11.95 -3.02 9.85
CA SER A 203 -11.97 -1.72 10.53
C SER A 203 -10.73 -0.90 10.15
N CYS A 204 -10.91 0.20 9.42
CA CYS A 204 -9.83 1.09 9.00
C CYS A 204 -10.33 2.49 8.64
N GLY A 205 -9.43 3.46 8.64
CA GLY A 205 -9.68 4.83 8.22
C GLY A 205 -8.59 5.33 7.31
N ILE A 206 -8.86 6.39 6.56
CA ILE A 206 -7.90 7.09 5.73
C ILE A 206 -8.05 8.60 5.90
N ALA A 207 -6.95 9.32 5.74
CA ALA A 207 -6.95 10.76 5.61
C ALA A 207 -5.94 11.21 4.56
N PHE A 208 -6.17 12.37 3.98
CA PHE A 208 -5.26 13.03 3.06
C PHE A 208 -4.95 14.40 3.62
N ALA A 209 -3.67 14.71 3.76
CA ALA A 209 -3.20 15.95 4.34
C ALA A 209 -2.24 16.68 3.41
N THR A 210 -2.24 18.00 3.48
CA THR A 210 -1.38 18.88 2.68
C THR A 210 -0.51 19.72 3.59
N PHE A 211 0.78 19.85 3.25
CA PHE A 211 1.69 20.76 3.95
C PHE A 211 1.31 22.23 3.67
N ARG A 212 1.01 23.01 4.72
CA ARG A 212 0.72 24.44 4.67
C ARG A 212 1.49 25.14 5.81
N ASN A 213 2.41 26.04 5.47
CA ASN A 213 3.26 26.77 6.44
C ASN A 213 3.89 25.82 7.48
N ASP A 214 4.60 24.80 7.00
CA ASP A 214 5.24 23.74 7.80
C ASP A 214 4.30 22.90 8.69
N SER A 215 2.99 23.10 8.60
CA SER A 215 1.98 22.27 9.27
C SER A 215 1.34 21.30 8.30
N LEU A 216 1.10 20.05 8.72
CA LEU A 216 0.42 19.07 7.91
C LEU A 216 -1.08 19.06 8.27
N ILE A 217 -1.92 19.57 7.38
CA ILE A 217 -3.34 19.79 7.63
C ILE A 217 -4.17 18.78 6.85
N VAL A 218 -5.04 18.05 7.54
CA VAL A 218 -5.95 17.08 6.90
C VAL A 218 -7.00 17.82 6.07
N ASP A 219 -6.97 17.58 4.77
CA ASP A 219 -7.93 18.10 3.82
C ASP A 219 -9.27 17.36 3.94
N TYR A 220 -9.19 16.03 3.99
CA TYR A 220 -10.34 15.15 4.17
C TYR A 220 -9.97 13.75 4.62
N SER A 221 -10.99 13.01 5.02
CA SER A 221 -10.86 11.66 5.55
C SER A 221 -12.10 10.84 5.24
N LYS A 222 -11.92 9.51 5.28
CA LYS A 222 -12.99 8.53 5.11
C LYS A 222 -12.72 7.34 6.03
N THR A 223 -13.78 6.73 6.53
CA THR A 223 -13.71 5.58 7.43
C THR A 223 -14.48 4.41 6.87
N SER A 224 -14.05 3.20 7.20
CA SER A 224 -14.88 2.01 6.96
C SER A 224 -16.02 2.00 7.98
N LYS A 225 -17.04 1.19 7.70
CA LYS A 225 -18.31 1.18 8.46
C LYS A 225 -18.10 0.96 9.97
N ASP A 226 -17.12 0.13 10.32
CA ASP A 226 -16.87 -0.33 11.69
C ASP A 226 -15.66 0.34 12.34
N PHE A 227 -15.18 1.48 11.81
CA PHE A 227 -14.03 2.20 12.35
C PHE A 227 -14.30 2.84 13.72
N GLY A 228 -15.54 3.30 13.95
CA GLY A 228 -15.98 3.76 15.26
C GLY A 228 -15.32 5.05 15.79
N VAL A 229 -14.59 5.79 14.95
CA VAL A 229 -14.03 7.14 15.25
C VAL A 229 -14.41 8.09 14.13
N ASN A 230 -14.77 9.33 14.49
CA ASN A 230 -15.11 10.37 13.54
C ASN A 230 -14.01 11.43 13.48
N PHE A 231 -13.40 11.61 12.31
CA PHE A 231 -12.37 12.62 12.14
C PHE A 231 -12.96 14.04 12.12
N SER A 232 -12.48 14.90 13.01
CA SER A 232 -12.80 16.32 12.98
C SER A 232 -12.30 16.97 11.67
N LYS A 233 -12.99 18.02 11.20
CA LYS A 233 -12.59 18.71 9.97
C LYS A 233 -11.31 19.51 10.20
N ASN A 234 -10.41 19.49 9.20
CA ASN A 234 -9.19 20.30 9.16
C ASN A 234 -8.26 20.10 10.37
N PHE A 235 -8.20 18.90 10.92
CA PHE A 235 -7.28 18.67 12.03
C PHE A 235 -5.82 18.67 11.56
N VAL A 236 -4.96 19.16 12.44
CA VAL A 236 -3.52 19.26 12.20
C VAL A 236 -2.86 18.01 12.73
N ILE A 237 -2.02 17.38 11.91
CA ILE A 237 -1.21 16.24 12.36
C ILE A 237 -0.15 16.75 13.35
N PRO A 238 0.04 16.11 14.52
CA PRO A 238 1.05 16.53 15.48
C PRO A 238 2.45 16.59 14.84
N PHE A 239 3.23 17.64 15.12
CA PHE A 239 4.56 17.83 14.51
C PHE A 239 5.57 16.73 14.86
N THR A 240 5.32 15.97 15.94
CA THR A 240 6.11 14.81 16.35
C THR A 240 5.78 13.54 15.58
N SER A 241 4.76 13.58 14.71
CA SER A 241 4.32 12.42 13.91
C SER A 241 5.32 12.08 12.82
N GLU A 242 5.49 10.78 12.58
CA GLU A 242 6.26 10.24 11.47
C GLU A 242 5.69 10.62 10.09
N ALA A 243 4.47 11.17 10.02
CA ALA A 243 3.89 11.73 8.80
C ALA A 243 4.76 12.83 8.19
N TYR A 244 5.49 13.59 9.02
CA TYR A 244 6.34 14.69 8.59
C TYR A 244 7.59 14.23 7.81
N SER A 245 7.94 12.94 7.89
CA SER A 245 9.01 12.37 7.07
C SER A 245 8.55 12.04 5.64
N CYS A 246 7.24 11.93 5.38
CA CYS A 246 6.65 11.55 4.08
C CYS A 246 6.43 12.73 3.12
N LYS A 247 7.39 13.66 3.04
CA LYS A 247 7.33 14.86 2.18
C LYS A 247 7.35 14.56 0.68
N TYR A 248 8.06 13.50 0.28
CA TYR A 248 8.28 13.18 -1.13
C TYR A 248 7.42 11.99 -1.57
N SER A 249 6.94 12.03 -2.81
CA SER A 249 6.06 11.00 -3.35
C SER A 249 6.70 9.60 -3.28
N GLY A 250 5.96 8.62 -2.79
CA GLY A 250 6.41 7.23 -2.67
C GLY A 250 7.18 6.90 -1.38
N ARG A 251 7.59 7.90 -0.60
CA ARG A 251 8.16 7.66 0.73
C ARG A 251 7.07 7.20 1.70
N THR A 252 7.35 6.17 2.49
CA THR A 252 6.44 5.66 3.52
C THR A 252 7.08 5.68 4.90
N SER A 253 6.25 5.83 5.93
CA SER A 253 6.63 5.66 7.33
C SER A 253 5.43 5.08 8.08
N SER A 254 5.64 4.63 9.33
CA SER A 254 4.54 4.15 10.17
C SER A 254 4.84 4.40 11.63
N GLU A 255 3.80 4.59 12.43
CA GLU A 255 3.92 4.73 13.88
C GLU A 255 2.67 4.19 14.57
N ASN A 256 2.81 3.84 15.85
CA ASN A 256 1.67 3.53 16.69
C ASN A 256 1.35 4.77 17.54
N VAL A 257 0.11 5.25 17.47
CA VAL A 257 -0.30 6.48 18.16
C VAL A 257 -1.45 6.24 19.13
N ARG A 258 -1.53 7.15 20.09
CA ARG A 258 -2.71 7.37 20.93
C ARG A 258 -2.96 8.88 20.98
N TRP A 259 -3.67 9.40 19.99
CA TRP A 259 -3.98 10.83 19.93
C TRP A 259 -5.35 11.09 20.55
N GLU A 260 -5.47 12.16 21.35
CA GLU A 260 -6.75 12.60 21.93
C GLU A 260 -7.81 12.84 20.85
N ILE A 261 -7.39 13.30 19.67
CA ILE A 261 -8.28 13.55 18.52
C ILE A 261 -8.86 12.27 17.90
N LEU A 262 -8.33 11.10 18.28
CA LEU A 262 -8.82 9.79 17.88
C LEU A 262 -9.52 9.09 19.06
N ASP A 263 -10.21 9.87 19.89
CA ASP A 263 -10.88 9.45 21.14
C ASP A 263 -9.94 8.71 22.12
N GLY A 264 -8.64 9.04 22.08
CA GLY A 264 -7.63 8.40 22.91
C GLY A 264 -7.44 6.90 22.67
N ARG A 265 -7.90 6.37 21.52
CA ARG A 265 -7.70 4.96 21.14
C ARG A 265 -6.35 4.73 20.48
N HIS A 266 -5.91 3.47 20.48
CA HIS A 266 -4.66 3.07 19.85
C HIS A 266 -4.86 2.78 18.36
N PHE A 267 -3.98 3.32 17.54
CA PHE A 267 -3.97 3.07 16.11
C PHE A 267 -2.55 2.83 15.60
N ARG A 268 -2.42 1.96 14.60
CA ARG A 268 -1.27 1.93 13.72
C ARG A 268 -1.56 2.86 12.56
N LEU A 269 -0.73 3.87 12.40
CA LEU A 269 -0.78 4.81 11.30
C LEU A 269 0.31 4.44 10.31
N SER A 270 -0.05 4.36 9.04
CA SER A 270 0.91 4.29 7.93
C SER A 270 0.77 5.52 7.07
N TYR A 271 1.90 6.06 6.64
CA TYR A 271 1.99 7.29 5.87
C TYR A 271 2.58 6.99 4.50
N VAL A 272 2.13 7.73 3.50
CA VAL A 272 2.71 7.70 2.16
C VAL A 272 2.73 9.11 1.58
N GLY A 273 3.89 9.55 1.10
CA GLY A 273 3.99 10.78 0.33
C GLY A 273 3.25 10.62 -1.00
N LEU A 274 2.37 11.57 -1.30
CA LEU A 274 1.57 11.62 -2.51
C LEU A 274 2.07 12.72 -3.44
N PRO A 275 1.90 12.55 -4.76
CA PRO A 275 2.19 13.62 -5.69
C PRO A 275 1.31 14.85 -5.38
N PRO A 276 1.82 16.07 -5.61
CA PRO A 276 1.02 17.27 -5.49
C PRO A 276 -0.17 17.20 -6.46
N LEU A 277 -1.25 17.90 -6.11
CA LEU A 277 -2.38 18.06 -7.02
C LEU A 277 -1.97 18.90 -8.25
N PRO A 278 -2.64 18.72 -9.40
CA PRO A 278 -2.41 19.57 -10.56
C PRO A 278 -2.46 21.05 -10.18
N GLN A 279 -1.46 21.83 -10.65
CA GLN A 279 -1.33 23.27 -10.39
C GLN A 279 -1.05 23.66 -8.92
N GLN A 280 -0.79 22.69 -8.04
CA GLN A 280 -0.30 22.93 -6.68
C GLN A 280 1.15 22.47 -6.57
N SER A 281 1.93 23.16 -5.74
CA SER A 281 3.29 22.76 -5.39
C SER A 281 3.36 22.10 -4.01
N ASN A 282 2.28 22.16 -3.23
CA ASN A 282 2.25 21.65 -1.88
C ASN A 282 2.32 20.12 -1.87
N GLN A 283 3.25 19.61 -1.05
CA GLN A 283 3.40 18.19 -0.80
C GLN A 283 2.20 17.64 -0.03
N ARG A 284 1.82 16.40 -0.32
CA ARG A 284 0.65 15.74 0.24
C ARG A 284 1.02 14.41 0.88
N VAL A 285 0.29 14.01 1.90
CA VAL A 285 0.48 12.76 2.62
C VAL A 285 -0.85 12.01 2.67
N GLY A 286 -0.83 10.76 2.22
CA GLY A 286 -1.90 9.79 2.48
C GLY A 286 -1.63 9.12 3.82
N ILE A 287 -2.66 8.99 4.64
CA ILE A 287 -2.60 8.43 5.98
C ILE A 287 -3.58 7.27 6.03
N PHE A 288 -3.13 6.11 6.50
CA PHE A 288 -3.95 4.92 6.70
C PHE A 288 -3.97 4.56 8.19
N PHE A 289 -5.17 4.52 8.75
CA PHE A 289 -5.45 4.26 10.16
C PHE A 289 -5.97 2.85 10.32
N VAL A 290 -5.33 2.06 11.16
CA VAL A 290 -5.78 0.72 11.53
C VAL A 290 -5.92 0.70 13.05
N PRO A 291 -7.13 0.46 13.59
CA PRO A 291 -7.29 0.30 15.04
C PRO A 291 -6.38 -0.82 15.54
N LEU A 292 -5.74 -0.59 16.67
CA LEU A 292 -4.97 -1.61 17.37
C LEU A 292 -5.73 -2.04 18.62
N ASP A 293 -6.12 -3.31 18.66
CA ASP A 293 -6.56 -3.94 19.90
C ASP A 293 -5.34 -4.25 20.78
N ILE A 294 -5.52 -4.28 22.10
CA ILE A 294 -4.44 -4.45 23.09
C ILE A 294 -3.56 -5.69 22.81
N GLU A 295 -4.15 -6.75 22.25
CA GLU A 295 -3.42 -7.95 21.81
C GLU A 295 -2.56 -7.70 20.55
N SER A 296 -3.07 -6.95 19.56
CA SER A 296 -2.31 -6.55 18.38
C SER A 296 -1.19 -5.53 18.66
N ILE A 297 -1.33 -4.74 19.74
CA ILE A 297 -0.26 -3.85 20.23
C ILE A 297 0.92 -4.69 20.72
N LYS A 298 0.66 -5.84 21.36
CA LYS A 298 1.74 -6.76 21.74
C LYS A 298 2.48 -7.22 20.49
N GLU A 299 1.78 -7.66 19.43
CA GLU A 299 2.37 -8.09 18.13
C GLU A 299 3.08 -6.96 17.34
N SER A 300 2.72 -5.69 17.57
CA SER A 300 3.17 -4.51 16.80
C SER A 300 4.60 -4.02 17.02
N LYS A 301 5.42 -4.72 17.80
CA LYS A 301 6.76 -4.27 18.20
C LYS A 301 7.88 -4.64 17.21
N ILE A 302 7.61 -5.44 16.18
CA ILE A 302 8.54 -5.60 15.04
C ILE A 302 8.23 -4.51 14.02
N LYS A 303 9.13 -3.53 13.87
CA LYS A 303 9.05 -2.48 12.84
C LYS A 303 9.45 -3.09 11.50
N ILE A 304 8.69 -2.85 10.44
CA ILE A 304 9.04 -3.29 9.07
C ILE A 304 9.31 -2.04 8.24
N GLU A 305 10.50 -1.92 7.66
CA GLU A 305 10.93 -0.75 6.90
C GLU A 305 11.49 -1.10 5.52
N PHE A 306 11.28 -0.22 4.54
CA PHE A 306 11.98 -0.30 3.26
C PHE A 306 13.36 0.34 3.38
N GLY A 307 14.39 -0.43 3.08
CA GLY A 307 15.76 0.03 3.21
C GLY A 307 16.75 -1.11 3.24
N ASP A 308 18.01 -0.76 3.50
CA ASP A 308 19.09 -1.72 3.65
C ASP A 308 19.38 -1.93 5.14
N ALA A 309 19.33 -3.18 5.62
CA ALA A 309 19.67 -3.51 7.01
C ALA A 309 21.13 -3.16 7.37
N ARG A 310 21.99 -2.88 6.38
CA ARG A 310 23.34 -2.33 6.57
C ARG A 310 23.34 -0.89 7.09
N GLU A 311 22.25 -0.16 6.94
CA GLU A 311 22.15 1.25 7.33
C GLU A 311 21.10 1.42 8.44
N PRO A 312 21.30 0.81 9.63
CA PRO A 312 20.29 0.83 10.68
C PRO A 312 20.11 2.24 11.27
N LEU A 313 18.87 2.72 11.25
CA LEU A 313 18.48 4.02 11.78
C LEU A 313 18.15 3.93 13.28
N GLY A 314 18.40 5.02 14.01
CA GLY A 314 18.08 5.13 15.44
C GLY A 314 19.28 5.48 16.32
N ALA A 315 18.99 6.00 17.51
CA ALA A 315 19.98 6.36 18.52
C ALA A 315 20.45 5.12 19.31
N GLY A 316 21.61 5.21 19.95
CA GLY A 316 22.17 4.13 20.77
C GLY A 316 22.84 3.02 19.98
N ASN A 317 23.13 1.92 20.70
CA ASN A 317 23.81 0.75 20.16
C ASN A 317 22.87 -0.01 19.21
N LYS A 318 23.41 -0.52 18.11
CA LYS A 318 22.65 -1.22 17.07
C LYS A 318 23.30 -2.55 16.74
N ILE A 319 22.50 -3.61 16.62
CA ILE A 319 22.95 -4.94 16.24
C ILE A 319 22.34 -5.31 14.89
N ILE A 320 23.18 -5.57 13.89
CA ILE A 320 22.78 -6.16 12.61
C ILE A 320 22.79 -7.69 12.76
N ALA A 321 21.62 -8.32 12.72
CA ALA A 321 21.50 -9.77 12.79
C ALA A 321 21.72 -10.42 11.40
N GLN A 322 22.73 -11.27 11.30
CA GLN A 322 23.14 -11.92 10.06
C GLN A 322 22.99 -13.44 10.17
N LEU A 323 22.06 -14.00 9.39
CA LEU A 323 21.94 -15.46 9.27
C LEU A 323 23.06 -16.01 8.38
N ILE A 324 23.80 -17.01 8.88
CA ILE A 324 24.88 -17.67 8.16
C ILE A 324 24.65 -19.18 8.07
N ASN A 325 25.32 -19.79 7.10
CA ASN A 325 25.22 -21.22 6.81
C ASN A 325 26.48 -21.98 7.20
N THR A 326 26.34 -23.28 7.44
CA THR A 326 27.45 -24.17 7.82
C THR A 326 28.51 -24.39 6.73
N SER A 327 28.30 -23.95 5.48
CA SER A 327 29.35 -23.97 4.46
C SER A 327 30.32 -22.79 4.58
N GLY A 328 29.89 -21.71 5.26
CA GLY A 328 30.61 -20.44 5.39
C GLY A 328 30.55 -19.55 4.14
N GLY A 329 29.69 -19.89 3.18
CA GLY A 329 29.56 -19.13 1.93
C GLY A 329 28.76 -17.84 2.11
N VAL A 330 29.28 -16.72 1.57
CA VAL A 330 28.64 -15.38 1.55
C VAL A 330 28.45 -14.84 0.12
N GLY A 331 28.36 -15.71 -0.88
CA GLY A 331 28.38 -15.30 -2.29
C GLY A 331 27.10 -14.64 -2.83
N PHE A 332 26.01 -14.61 -2.06
CA PHE A 332 24.70 -14.12 -2.51
C PHE A 332 23.93 -13.40 -1.40
N GLY A 333 22.94 -12.60 -1.81
CA GLY A 333 21.98 -11.95 -0.92
C GLY A 333 22.63 -11.05 0.13
N PHE A 334 22.04 -11.02 1.32
CA PHE A 334 22.51 -10.18 2.43
C PHE A 334 23.93 -10.52 2.90
N GLY A 335 24.33 -11.80 2.86
CA GLY A 335 25.69 -12.22 3.19
C GLY A 335 26.74 -11.54 2.30
N ARG A 336 26.46 -11.45 1.00
CA ARG A 336 27.32 -10.74 0.04
C ARG A 336 27.35 -9.24 0.31
N ALA A 337 26.19 -8.63 0.52
CA ALA A 337 26.08 -7.20 0.79
C ALA A 337 26.85 -6.78 2.06
N MET A 338 26.81 -7.60 3.12
CA MET A 338 27.61 -7.39 4.33
C MET A 338 29.11 -7.54 4.06
N ALA A 339 29.52 -8.53 3.27
CA ALA A 339 30.93 -8.76 2.95
C ALA A 339 31.52 -7.68 2.02
N GLU A 340 30.71 -7.08 1.15
CA GLU A 340 31.10 -5.95 0.31
C GLU A 340 31.22 -4.65 1.12
N ALA A 341 30.33 -4.42 2.09
CA ALA A 341 30.39 -3.25 2.96
C ALA A 341 31.49 -3.37 4.05
N TRP A 342 31.61 -4.53 4.69
CA TRP A 342 32.57 -4.81 5.75
C TRP A 342 33.23 -6.19 5.56
N PRO A 343 34.45 -6.25 4.97
CA PRO A 343 35.20 -7.50 4.78
C PRO A 343 35.41 -8.32 6.06
N GLU A 344 35.45 -7.67 7.22
CA GLU A 344 35.56 -8.26 8.55
C GLU A 344 34.46 -9.30 8.82
N THR A 345 33.27 -9.10 8.25
CA THR A 345 32.14 -10.04 8.40
C THR A 345 32.46 -11.39 7.77
N LYS A 346 33.11 -11.39 6.60
CA LYS A 346 33.59 -12.59 5.91
C LYS A 346 34.78 -13.21 6.63
N HIS A 347 35.72 -12.40 7.11
CA HIS A 347 36.88 -12.89 7.88
C HIS A 347 36.45 -13.55 9.19
N SER A 348 35.44 -12.99 9.88
CA SER A 348 34.90 -13.58 11.10
C SER A 348 34.35 -14.99 10.87
N ILE A 349 33.63 -15.21 9.76
CA ILE A 349 33.10 -16.52 9.38
C ILE A 349 34.24 -17.49 9.03
N ALA A 350 35.22 -17.03 8.22
CA ALA A 350 36.37 -17.85 7.83
C ALA A 350 37.20 -18.30 9.05
N ASN A 351 37.47 -17.38 9.97
CA ASN A 351 38.19 -17.68 11.21
C ASN A 351 37.37 -18.59 12.13
N TRP A 352 36.06 -18.35 12.24
CA TRP A 352 35.18 -19.18 13.07
C TRP A 352 35.07 -20.61 12.54
N LYS A 353 35.14 -20.82 11.22
CA LYS A 353 35.13 -22.14 10.59
C LYS A 353 36.31 -23.03 11.01
N ASN A 354 37.44 -22.44 11.39
CA ASN A 354 38.60 -23.18 11.91
C ASN A 354 38.35 -23.73 13.32
N ASP A 355 37.39 -23.19 14.07
CA ASP A 355 36.93 -23.73 15.33
C ASP A 355 35.81 -24.76 15.09
N THR A 356 36.22 -25.97 14.70
CA THR A 356 35.30 -27.07 14.35
C THR A 356 34.38 -27.49 15.50
N LYS A 357 34.72 -27.17 16.76
CA LYS A 357 33.90 -27.47 17.93
C LYS A 357 32.73 -26.50 18.07
N ASN A 358 32.93 -25.23 17.72
CA ASN A 358 31.93 -24.17 17.87
C ASN A 358 31.27 -23.73 16.57
N PHE A 359 31.81 -24.09 15.40
CA PHE A 359 31.20 -23.82 14.10
C PHE A 359 30.09 -24.82 13.75
N ARG A 360 28.99 -24.76 14.51
CA ARG A 360 27.83 -25.65 14.34
C ARG A 360 26.52 -24.90 14.51
N LEU A 361 25.42 -25.50 14.04
CA LEU A 361 24.09 -24.93 14.14
C LEU A 361 23.71 -24.57 15.59
N GLY A 362 23.01 -23.45 15.74
CA GLY A 362 22.57 -22.88 17.02
C GLY A 362 23.65 -22.06 17.74
N LYS A 363 24.84 -21.90 17.14
CA LYS A 363 25.91 -21.07 17.69
C LYS A 363 25.91 -19.68 17.05
N THR A 364 26.41 -18.72 17.81
CA THR A 364 26.40 -17.30 17.47
C THR A 364 27.78 -16.69 17.67
N LYS A 365 28.03 -15.57 17.02
CA LYS A 365 29.23 -14.75 17.22
C LYS A 365 28.89 -13.29 17.03
N MET A 366 29.33 -12.46 17.96
CA MET A 366 29.12 -11.01 17.93
C MET A 366 30.47 -10.30 17.91
N PHE A 367 30.54 -9.19 17.18
CA PHE A 367 31.69 -8.28 17.17
C PHE A 367 31.24 -6.88 16.77
N GLU A 368 31.97 -5.88 17.23
CA GLU A 368 31.75 -4.47 16.88
C GLU A 368 32.39 -4.17 15.52
N LEU A 369 31.66 -3.51 14.62
CA LEU A 369 32.17 -3.01 13.34
C LEU A 369 32.71 -1.59 13.51
N GLU A 370 31.89 -0.75 14.12
CA GLU A 370 32.13 0.67 14.35
C GLU A 370 31.54 1.02 15.71
N LYS A 371 31.91 2.18 16.27
CA LYS A 371 31.45 2.58 17.61
C LYS A 371 29.93 2.55 17.71
N GLY A 372 29.39 1.63 18.50
CA GLY A 372 27.95 1.45 18.72
C GLY A 372 27.20 0.71 17.60
N LEU A 373 27.91 0.11 16.64
CA LEU A 373 27.35 -0.74 15.58
C LEU A 373 27.99 -2.13 15.62
N PHE A 374 27.17 -3.14 15.85
CA PHE A 374 27.60 -4.53 16.03
C PHE A 374 26.99 -5.43 14.96
N VAL A 375 27.67 -6.53 14.66
CA VAL A 375 27.12 -7.63 13.85
C VAL A 375 26.96 -8.85 14.72
N PHE A 376 25.82 -9.52 14.58
CA PHE A 376 25.51 -10.75 15.28
C PHE A 376 25.25 -11.88 14.27
N GLN A 377 26.25 -12.75 14.11
CA GLN A 377 26.21 -13.87 13.17
C GLN A 377 25.55 -15.08 13.81
N MET A 378 24.59 -15.68 13.11
CA MET A 378 23.77 -16.79 13.59
C MET A 378 23.89 -18.00 12.66
N LEU A 379 24.51 -19.10 13.13
CA LEU A 379 24.56 -20.36 12.38
C LEU A 379 23.24 -21.10 12.53
N ALA A 380 22.29 -20.87 11.63
CA ALA A 380 21.02 -21.59 11.63
C ALA A 380 20.58 -22.12 10.26
N GLN A 381 21.44 -22.04 9.25
CA GLN A 381 21.23 -22.64 7.94
C GLN A 381 22.20 -23.82 7.70
N GLN A 382 21.65 -24.99 7.40
CA GLN A 382 22.44 -26.18 7.06
C GLN A 382 22.76 -26.19 5.56
N GLY A 383 24.03 -25.93 5.21
CA GLY A 383 24.47 -25.87 3.82
C GLY A 383 23.79 -24.76 3.01
N ILE A 384 23.86 -24.87 1.68
CA ILE A 384 23.35 -23.85 0.75
C ILE A 384 22.02 -24.27 0.10
N HIS A 385 21.84 -25.57 -0.19
CA HIS A 385 20.69 -26.09 -0.93
C HIS A 385 19.91 -27.11 -0.10
N ALA A 386 18.61 -27.22 -0.38
CA ALA A 386 17.74 -28.24 0.21
C ALA A 386 18.28 -29.65 -0.11
N LYS A 387 18.16 -30.57 0.87
CA LYS A 387 18.53 -31.98 0.70
C LYS A 387 17.37 -32.84 1.14
N ARG A 388 17.00 -33.83 0.31
CA ARG A 388 15.99 -34.86 0.64
C ARG A 388 14.64 -34.30 1.13
N GLY A 389 14.18 -33.18 0.54
CA GLY A 389 12.91 -32.55 0.90
C GLY A 389 12.95 -31.66 2.16
N GLU A 390 14.08 -31.60 2.87
CA GLU A 390 14.24 -30.69 4.01
C GLU A 390 14.74 -29.31 3.58
N ILE A 391 14.14 -28.26 4.15
CA ILE A 391 14.59 -26.89 3.97
C ILE A 391 15.97 -26.67 4.65
N PRO A 392 16.84 -25.81 4.08
CA PRO A 392 18.14 -25.50 4.69
C PRO A 392 18.05 -24.82 6.05
N LEU A 393 17.03 -23.98 6.30
CA LEU A 393 16.85 -23.33 7.61
C LEU A 393 16.50 -24.37 8.68
N LYS A 394 17.17 -24.33 9.83
CA LYS A 394 16.81 -25.12 11.01
C LYS A 394 16.20 -24.22 12.08
N TYR A 395 14.88 -24.26 12.20
CA TYR A 395 14.10 -23.46 13.17
C TYR A 395 14.58 -23.58 14.61
N SER A 396 14.91 -24.80 15.06
CA SER A 396 15.44 -25.04 16.40
C SER A 396 16.77 -24.31 16.62
N ALA A 397 17.65 -24.30 15.62
CA ALA A 397 18.91 -23.58 15.65
C ALA A 397 18.69 -22.07 15.63
N LEU A 398 17.78 -21.58 14.77
CA LEU A 398 17.45 -20.16 14.69
C LEU A 398 16.93 -19.65 16.04
N ARG A 399 16.02 -20.39 16.68
CA ARG A 399 15.49 -20.03 18.00
C ARG A 399 16.58 -19.93 19.06
N LEU A 400 17.53 -20.87 19.07
CA LEU A 400 18.69 -20.80 19.99
C LEU A 400 19.54 -19.55 19.73
N CYS A 401 19.77 -19.21 18.45
CA CYS A 401 20.50 -18.01 18.09
C CYS A 401 19.76 -16.72 18.51
N LEU A 402 18.43 -16.66 18.33
CA LEU A 402 17.62 -15.52 18.73
C LEU A 402 17.61 -15.32 20.25
N LYS A 403 17.62 -16.40 21.03
CA LYS A 403 17.76 -16.32 22.50
C LYS A 403 19.09 -15.68 22.93
N GLU A 404 20.18 -16.07 22.28
CA GLU A 404 21.49 -15.49 22.58
C GLU A 404 21.57 -14.03 22.10
N LEU A 405 20.99 -13.73 20.94
CA LEU A 405 20.86 -12.35 20.44
C LEU A 405 20.10 -11.48 21.44
N ALA A 406 19.02 -12.00 22.03
CA ALA A 406 18.26 -11.27 23.04
C ALA A 406 19.12 -10.90 24.24
N LYS A 407 19.91 -11.86 24.73
CA LYS A 407 20.81 -11.67 25.86
C LYS A 407 21.84 -10.58 25.55
N SER A 408 22.51 -10.67 24.40
CA SER A 408 23.50 -9.68 23.99
C SER A 408 22.90 -8.29 23.76
N ALA A 409 21.72 -8.20 23.14
CA ALA A 409 21.04 -6.92 22.92
C ALA A 409 20.69 -6.21 24.24
N LEU A 410 20.22 -6.95 25.25
CA LEU A 410 19.94 -6.40 26.57
C LEU A 410 21.22 -5.97 27.30
N GLU A 411 22.29 -6.77 27.23
CA GLU A 411 23.57 -6.48 27.88
C GLU A 411 24.18 -5.16 27.42
N ILE A 412 24.06 -4.83 26.14
CA ILE A 412 24.60 -3.58 25.57
C ILE A 412 23.53 -2.52 25.28
N ASN A 413 22.29 -2.73 25.74
CA ASN A 413 21.15 -1.87 25.48
C ASN A 413 21.03 -1.45 23.99
N ALA A 414 20.90 -2.44 23.11
CA ALA A 414 20.90 -2.25 21.67
C ALA A 414 19.58 -2.60 20.99
N SER A 415 19.22 -1.86 19.94
CA SER A 415 18.18 -2.26 19.00
C SER A 415 18.71 -3.30 18.00
N VAL A 416 17.82 -4.14 17.48
CA VAL A 416 18.14 -5.22 16.55
C VAL A 416 17.60 -4.91 15.17
N HIS A 417 18.46 -5.02 14.17
CA HIS A 417 18.19 -4.69 12.77
C HIS A 417 18.50 -5.90 11.90
N MET A 418 17.58 -6.30 11.02
CA MET A 418 17.77 -7.50 10.20
C MET A 418 17.00 -7.42 8.88
N PRO A 419 17.42 -8.09 7.80
CA PRO A 419 16.53 -8.33 6.66
C PRO A 419 15.49 -9.42 7.02
N GLN A 420 14.66 -9.84 6.07
CA GLN A 420 13.87 -11.07 6.20
C GLN A 420 14.76 -12.32 6.24
N ILE A 421 15.37 -12.58 7.39
CA ILE A 421 16.29 -13.71 7.61
C ILE A 421 15.59 -15.04 7.40
N GLY A 422 16.28 -16.01 6.79
CA GLY A 422 15.80 -17.39 6.66
C GLY A 422 14.69 -17.65 5.64
N ALA A 423 13.95 -16.63 5.19
CA ALA A 423 12.88 -16.76 4.20
C ALA A 423 13.36 -16.81 2.74
N GLY A 424 14.59 -16.36 2.46
CA GLY A 424 15.20 -16.40 1.13
C GLY A 424 15.74 -17.79 0.76
N GLN A 425 17.04 -17.88 0.49
CA GLN A 425 17.70 -19.14 0.08
C GLN A 425 17.57 -20.29 1.09
N ALA A 426 17.28 -19.98 2.36
CA ALA A 426 17.14 -20.99 3.40
C ALA A 426 15.74 -21.66 3.41
N GLY A 427 14.77 -21.14 2.65
CA GLY A 427 13.48 -21.77 2.40
C GLY A 427 12.52 -21.83 3.61
N GLY A 428 12.76 -21.04 4.65
CA GLY A 428 11.86 -20.97 5.82
C GLY A 428 10.57 -20.23 5.53
N ASN A 429 9.48 -20.67 6.15
CA ASN A 429 8.26 -19.88 6.29
C ASN A 429 8.52 -18.67 7.21
N TRP A 430 8.31 -17.47 6.67
CA TRP A 430 8.52 -16.20 7.36
C TRP A 430 7.58 -15.99 8.55
N ASP A 431 6.33 -16.45 8.51
CA ASP A 431 5.37 -16.25 9.61
C ASP A 431 5.86 -16.93 10.89
N ILE A 432 6.37 -18.16 10.76
CA ILE A 432 7.00 -18.89 11.87
C ILE A 432 8.25 -18.15 12.38
N ILE A 433 9.07 -17.60 11.48
CA ILE A 433 10.27 -16.84 11.87
C ILE A 433 9.88 -15.55 12.60
N GLN A 434 8.84 -14.87 12.13
CA GLN A 434 8.31 -13.66 12.74
C GLN A 434 7.80 -13.94 14.16
N GLU A 435 7.07 -15.04 14.38
CA GLU A 435 6.67 -15.49 15.72
C GLU A 435 7.87 -15.79 16.63
N MET A 436 8.94 -16.37 16.09
CA MET A 436 10.17 -16.62 16.86
C MET A 436 10.87 -15.32 17.25
N ILE A 437 11.01 -14.37 16.31
CA ILE A 437 11.57 -13.04 16.58
C ILE A 437 10.73 -12.35 17.65
N PHE A 438 9.41 -12.43 17.51
CA PHE A 438 8.46 -11.86 18.42
C PHE A 438 8.64 -12.40 19.86
N SER A 439 8.59 -13.72 19.99
CA SER A 439 8.66 -14.40 21.29
C SER A 439 10.02 -14.23 21.98
N GLU A 440 11.13 -14.24 21.24
CA GLU A 440 12.47 -14.26 21.84
C GLU A 440 13.10 -12.87 22.01
N LEU A 441 12.74 -11.89 21.19
CA LEU A 441 13.30 -10.52 21.27
C LEU A 441 12.28 -9.53 21.81
N VAL A 442 11.14 -9.45 21.14
CA VAL A 442 10.18 -8.36 21.33
C VAL A 442 9.45 -8.43 22.66
N LEU A 443 9.08 -9.63 23.11
CA LEU A 443 8.50 -9.82 24.45
C LEU A 443 9.46 -9.43 25.59
N LYS A 444 10.76 -9.33 25.30
CA LYS A 444 11.80 -8.84 26.22
C LYS A 444 12.10 -7.35 26.06
N GLU A 445 11.22 -6.62 25.36
CA GLU A 445 11.30 -5.17 25.16
C GLU A 445 12.52 -4.70 24.35
N ILE A 446 13.03 -5.57 23.48
CA ILE A 446 14.06 -5.21 22.51
C ILE A 446 13.39 -4.62 21.27
N ASP A 447 13.81 -3.42 20.86
CA ASP A 447 13.39 -2.82 19.60
C ASP A 447 13.92 -3.61 18.42
N VAL A 448 13.04 -4.06 17.54
CA VAL A 448 13.40 -4.84 16.34
C VAL A 448 12.91 -4.16 15.07
N THR A 449 13.80 -3.96 14.11
CA THR A 449 13.48 -3.47 12.75
C THR A 449 13.87 -4.49 11.69
N VAL A 450 12.90 -4.90 10.86
CA VAL A 450 13.08 -5.78 9.71
C VAL A 450 13.08 -4.95 8.43
N TYR A 451 14.14 -5.05 7.64
CA TYR A 451 14.34 -4.29 6.40
C TYR A 451 14.00 -5.10 5.15
N ILE A 452 13.34 -4.45 4.19
CA ILE A 452 13.01 -4.99 2.87
C ILE A 452 13.66 -4.11 1.80
N LEU A 453 14.50 -4.69 0.94
CA LEU A 453 15.15 -3.95 -0.13
C LEU A 453 14.14 -3.53 -1.21
N PRO A 454 14.11 -2.26 -1.63
CA PRO A 454 13.31 -1.83 -2.78
C PRO A 454 13.87 -2.43 -4.07
N GLY A 455 13.06 -3.21 -4.80
CA GLY A 455 13.38 -3.63 -6.18
C GLY A 455 13.65 -5.13 -6.44
N LYS A 456 13.55 -6.03 -5.45
CA LYS A 456 13.49 -7.49 -5.70
C LYS A 456 12.37 -8.13 -4.88
N ILE A 457 11.21 -8.26 -5.50
CA ILE A 457 10.13 -9.10 -5.00
C ILE A 457 10.59 -10.56 -5.20
N SER A 458 11.18 -11.17 -4.18
CA SER A 458 11.09 -12.63 -4.10
C SER A 458 9.63 -12.93 -3.86
N LYS A 459 8.92 -13.41 -4.89
CA LYS A 459 7.55 -13.91 -4.76
C LYS A 459 7.53 -14.88 -3.56
N PRO A 460 6.71 -14.63 -2.53
CA PRO A 460 6.36 -15.72 -1.62
C PRO A 460 5.74 -16.81 -2.49
N ILE A 461 6.28 -18.02 -2.40
CA ILE A 461 5.62 -19.18 -3.02
C ILE A 461 4.38 -19.43 -2.16
N PHE A 462 3.28 -18.76 -2.51
CA PHE A 462 1.96 -19.10 -2.00
C PHE A 462 1.57 -20.45 -2.58
N LYS A 463 1.84 -21.52 -1.85
CA LYS A 463 1.01 -22.73 -1.91
C LYS A 463 0.00 -22.63 -0.78
N ASN A 464 -1.19 -22.13 -1.11
CA ASN A 464 -2.38 -22.45 -0.33
C ASN A 464 -2.61 -23.95 -0.46
N THR A 465 -2.23 -24.71 0.56
CA THR A 465 -2.85 -26.00 0.85
C THR A 465 -3.67 -25.83 2.11
N LEU A 466 -4.78 -25.11 1.98
CA LEU A 466 -5.98 -25.34 2.79
C LEU A 466 -6.77 -26.46 2.11
N SER A 467 -6.20 -27.66 2.19
CA SER A 467 -6.91 -28.93 2.15
C SER A 467 -6.42 -29.74 3.36
N LEU A 468 -6.56 -29.14 4.55
CA LEU A 468 -6.37 -29.81 5.83
C LEU A 468 -7.68 -30.53 6.15
N PHE A 469 -8.02 -31.57 5.39
CA PHE A 469 -8.85 -32.73 5.77
C PHE A 469 -8.83 -33.74 4.60
N ASP A 470 -7.68 -34.37 4.40
CA ASP A 470 -7.62 -35.73 3.87
C ASP A 470 -6.83 -36.55 4.91
N GLU A 471 -7.45 -36.74 6.07
CA GLU A 471 -6.99 -37.76 7.02
C GLU A 471 -7.46 -39.12 6.50
N GLU A 472 -6.54 -39.92 5.98
CA GLU A 472 -6.78 -41.36 5.92
C GLU A 472 -6.90 -41.89 7.35
N SER A 473 -8.10 -42.34 7.70
CA SER A 473 -8.41 -43.00 8.97
C SER A 473 -7.44 -44.14 9.24
N LEU A 474 -6.63 -44.00 10.30
CA LEU A 474 -5.74 -45.05 10.81
C LEU A 474 -6.49 -46.15 11.61
N TRP A 475 -7.82 -46.26 11.49
CA TRP A 475 -8.67 -47.20 12.25
C TRP A 475 -9.44 -48.23 11.43
N GLN A 476 -9.02 -48.55 10.20
CA GLN A 476 -9.39 -49.81 9.56
C GLN A 476 -8.16 -50.68 9.35
N LYS A 477 -7.88 -51.52 10.35
CA LYS A 477 -7.15 -52.77 10.10
C LYS A 477 -8.14 -53.78 9.54
N GLU A 478 -7.69 -54.44 8.48
CA GLU A 478 -8.31 -55.58 7.82
C GLU A 478 -8.82 -56.64 8.82
N ASN A 479 -10.02 -57.15 8.55
CA ASN A 479 -10.30 -58.57 8.49
C ASN A 479 -11.32 -58.82 7.36
#